data_AF-A0A838GCM5-F1
#
_entry.id   AF-A0A838GCM5-F1
#
_cell.length_a   1.000
_cell.length_b   1.000
_cell.length_c   1.000
_cell.angle_alpha   90.00
_cell.angle_beta   90.00
_cell.angle_gamma   90.00
#
_symmetry.space_group_name_H-M   'P 1'
#
loop_
_entity.id
_entity.type
_entity.pdbx_description
1 polymer ?
#
loop_
_entity_poly.entity_id
_entity_poly.type
_entity_poly.pdbx_seq_one_letter_code
_entity_poly.pdbx_strand_id
1 'polypeptide(L)'
;DLALAGLLPKRLTIQIADTLQDAIGWDGYRMFGLDERTLLVNGLLGASENDAEARLEWLREVYLAMPTPYAELPELARSGMRSVAFQERQDECWGYSPTQLAPVDPHDHYRHYHEGRSPVGGTILAIFRDQTQPVAAMQAYRRDPHRQFRATDVSFVRQMSPVIGRALATATAREQALLAGSVESTTASGILLVGEAGDVRFATPAGERWLDLIGDAGDGLPMSVLATMTALKRTGSERAAAVTVPTAHGRVRVEASASGQPGVAAIVIAAEAPPPVPEVPASWGLTPQERAVVTHLATGKGNARIADAMFIGEHTVEWHLRSVYDKLGVRSRQEVISALFRQALLPGIERDVLGQA
;
A
#
# COMPACT_ATOMS: atom_id res chain seq x y z
N ASP A 1 -15.12 9.82 16.64
CA ASP A 1 -14.26 10.67 17.49
C ASP A 1 -12.77 10.49 17.22
N LEU A 2 -12.20 9.28 17.24
CA LEU A 2 -10.75 9.07 17.02
C LEU A 2 -10.22 9.61 15.67
N ALA A 3 -10.97 9.43 14.58
CA ALA A 3 -10.61 9.97 13.27
C ALA A 3 -10.52 11.51 13.24
N LEU A 4 -11.23 12.19 14.15
CA LEU A 4 -11.25 13.65 14.28
C LEU A 4 -10.18 14.17 15.25
N ALA A 5 -9.54 13.30 16.02
CA ALA A 5 -8.68 13.66 17.15
C ALA A 5 -7.26 14.14 16.78
N GLY A 6 -6.94 14.38 15.50
CA GLY A 6 -5.62 14.92 15.15
C GLY A 6 -4.45 13.90 15.19
N LEU A 7 -4.70 12.65 15.56
CA LEU A 7 -3.65 11.65 15.84
C LEU A 7 -2.82 11.24 14.63
N LEU A 8 -1.51 11.06 14.83
CA LEU A 8 -0.63 10.44 13.83
C LEU A 8 -1.01 8.96 13.60
N PRO A 9 -0.73 8.40 12.41
CA PRO A 9 -1.13 7.04 12.04
C PRO A 9 -0.78 5.96 13.08
N LYS A 10 0.44 5.99 13.65
CA LYS A 10 0.88 5.02 14.67
C LYS A 10 0.04 5.09 15.95
N ARG A 11 -0.24 6.29 16.46
CA ARG A 11 -1.08 6.45 17.67
C ARG A 11 -2.54 6.07 17.42
N LEU A 12 -3.07 6.44 16.25
CA LEU A 12 -4.42 6.06 15.86
C LEU A 12 -4.57 4.53 15.76
N THR A 13 -3.54 3.86 15.22
CA THR A 13 -3.50 2.40 15.11
C THR A 13 -3.62 1.72 16.47
N ILE A 14 -2.82 2.14 17.44
CA ILE A 14 -2.83 1.58 18.80
C ILE A 14 -4.23 1.71 19.40
N GLN A 15 -4.82 2.91 19.34
CA GLN A 15 -6.17 3.11 19.88
C GLN A 15 -7.26 2.30 19.17
N ILE A 16 -7.17 2.16 17.85
CA ILE A 16 -8.10 1.32 17.09
C ILE A 16 -7.97 -0.13 17.54
N ALA A 17 -6.74 -0.62 17.68
CA ALA A 17 -6.50 -1.99 18.08
C ALA A 17 -6.92 -2.25 19.53
N ASP A 18 -6.63 -1.36 20.47
CA ASP A 18 -7.08 -1.47 21.87
C ASP A 18 -8.62 -1.50 21.94
N THR A 19 -9.29 -0.62 21.18
CA THR A 19 -10.77 -0.58 21.13
C THR A 19 -11.35 -1.88 20.57
N LEU A 20 -10.74 -2.43 19.52
CA LEU A 20 -11.17 -3.71 18.95
C LEU A 20 -10.84 -4.89 19.88
N GLN A 21 -9.73 -4.80 20.64
CA GLN A 21 -9.36 -5.77 21.66
C GLN A 21 -10.40 -5.81 22.78
N ASP A 22 -10.86 -4.66 23.26
CA ASP A 22 -11.91 -4.59 24.28
C ASP A 22 -13.23 -5.19 23.78
N ALA A 23 -13.55 -5.01 22.50
CA ALA A 23 -14.80 -5.50 21.90
C ALA A 23 -14.78 -7.00 21.57
N ILE A 24 -13.65 -7.53 21.09
CA ILE A 24 -13.54 -8.90 20.55
C ILE A 24 -12.72 -9.81 21.47
N GLY A 25 -11.71 -9.27 22.15
CA GLY A 25 -10.84 -9.99 23.07
C GLY A 25 -9.82 -10.90 22.38
N TRP A 26 -8.82 -10.33 21.71
CA TRP A 26 -7.64 -11.06 21.23
C TRP A 26 -6.45 -10.92 22.19
N ASP A 27 -5.44 -11.78 22.03
CA ASP A 27 -4.24 -11.81 22.89
C ASP A 27 -3.07 -11.01 22.30
N GLY A 28 -3.11 -10.75 20.99
CA GLY A 28 -2.13 -9.95 20.29
C GLY A 28 -2.58 -9.57 18.89
N TYR A 29 -2.00 -8.51 18.35
CA TYR A 29 -2.25 -8.05 17.00
C TYR A 29 -1.01 -7.43 16.35
N ARG A 30 -1.10 -7.30 15.04
CA ARG A 30 -0.19 -6.53 14.20
C ARG A 30 -0.96 -5.90 13.05
N MET A 31 -0.63 -4.65 12.75
CA MET A 31 -1.29 -3.87 11.71
C MET A 31 -0.26 -3.22 10.80
N PHE A 32 -0.47 -3.39 9.51
CA PHE A 32 0.45 -3.03 8.45
C PHE A 32 -0.21 -2.02 7.51
N GLY A 33 0.58 -1.11 6.96
CA GLY A 33 0.19 -0.36 5.78
C GLY A 33 0.27 -1.25 4.53
N LEU A 34 -0.55 -0.94 3.54
CA LEU A 34 -0.52 -1.60 2.24
C LEU A 34 -0.15 -0.61 1.13
N ASP A 35 0.73 -1.03 0.23
CA ASP A 35 0.96 -0.30 -1.02
C ASP A 35 -0.24 -0.47 -1.94
N GLU A 36 -0.79 0.64 -2.41
CA GLU A 36 -2.04 0.67 -3.18
C GLU A 36 -1.95 -0.05 -4.55
N ARG A 37 -0.75 -0.15 -5.12
CA ARG A 37 -0.51 -0.71 -6.46
C ARG A 37 -0.25 -2.20 -6.41
N THR A 38 0.56 -2.63 -5.44
CA THR A 38 1.04 -4.02 -5.33
C THR A 38 0.29 -4.82 -4.28
N LEU A 39 -0.38 -4.13 -3.33
CA LEU A 39 -1.04 -4.69 -2.15
C LEU A 39 -0.09 -5.41 -1.20
N LEU A 40 1.21 -5.15 -1.34
CA LEU A 40 2.24 -5.61 -0.43
C LEU A 40 2.25 -4.75 0.84
N VAL A 41 2.67 -5.34 1.95
CA VAL A 41 2.99 -4.60 3.17
C VAL A 41 4.08 -3.57 2.88
N ASN A 42 3.81 -2.31 3.23
CA ASN A 42 4.75 -1.20 3.04
C ASN A 42 5.22 -0.56 4.35
N GLY A 43 4.80 -1.09 5.50
CA GLY A 43 5.30 -0.67 6.80
C GLY A 43 4.43 -1.18 7.94
N LEU A 44 4.99 -1.24 9.15
CA LEU A 44 4.24 -1.51 10.37
C LEU A 44 3.61 -0.23 10.95
N LEU A 45 2.31 -0.26 11.14
CA LEU A 45 1.54 0.81 11.77
C LEU A 45 1.45 0.64 13.28
N GLY A 46 1.38 -0.60 13.77
CA GLY A 46 1.39 -0.93 15.19
C GLY A 46 1.28 -2.43 15.44
N ALA A 47 1.73 -2.88 16.60
CA ALA A 47 1.63 -4.26 17.05
C ALA A 47 1.58 -4.31 18.58
N SER A 48 1.11 -5.41 19.13
CA SER A 48 1.18 -5.69 20.57
C SER A 48 2.64 -5.86 21.02
N GLU A 49 2.95 -5.46 22.25
CA GLU A 49 4.31 -5.58 22.83
C GLU A 49 4.82 -7.03 22.82
N ASN A 50 3.92 -7.99 23.02
CA ASN A 50 4.20 -9.43 23.01
C ASN A 50 4.43 -10.03 21.61
N ASP A 51 4.44 -9.20 20.55
CA ASP A 51 4.53 -9.63 19.14
C ASP A 51 5.64 -8.90 18.35
N ALA A 52 6.48 -8.11 19.02
CA ALA A 52 7.48 -7.26 18.37
C ALA A 52 8.63 -8.03 17.68
N GLU A 53 8.99 -9.23 18.13
CA GLU A 53 10.05 -10.04 17.51
C GLU A 53 9.47 -10.99 16.44
N ALA A 54 8.33 -11.61 16.75
CA ALA A 54 7.62 -12.57 15.88
C ALA A 54 7.13 -11.98 14.54
N ARG A 55 7.00 -10.65 14.43
CA ARG A 55 6.58 -9.98 13.18
C ARG A 55 7.60 -10.10 12.04
N LEU A 56 8.91 -10.03 12.33
CA LEU A 56 9.96 -10.10 11.31
C LEU A 56 10.13 -11.53 10.79
N GLU A 57 10.08 -12.51 11.70
CA GLU A 57 10.06 -13.93 11.35
C GLU A 57 8.86 -14.24 10.45
N TRP A 58 7.66 -13.80 10.83
CA TRP A 58 6.47 -14.05 10.02
C TRP A 58 6.55 -13.43 8.62
N LEU A 59 7.07 -12.21 8.48
CA LEU A 59 7.14 -11.58 7.15
C LEU A 59 8.09 -12.33 6.21
N ARG A 60 9.13 -12.95 6.76
CA ARG A 60 10.16 -13.67 5.99
C ARG A 60 9.76 -15.10 5.70
N GLU A 61 9.25 -15.78 6.70
CA GLU A 61 9.05 -17.23 6.68
C GLU A 61 7.62 -17.61 6.33
N VAL A 62 6.65 -16.71 6.48
CA VAL A 62 5.22 -17.00 6.27
C VAL A 62 4.60 -16.11 5.20
N TYR A 63 4.65 -14.79 5.36
CA TYR A 63 4.05 -13.84 4.42
C TYR A 63 4.66 -14.02 3.03
N LEU A 64 3.85 -14.39 2.04
CA LEU A 64 4.27 -14.62 0.65
C LEU A 64 5.31 -15.75 0.45
N ALA A 65 5.85 -16.32 1.51
CA ALA A 65 6.82 -17.42 1.46
C ALA A 65 6.12 -18.79 1.49
N MET A 66 5.01 -18.92 2.21
CA MET A 66 4.21 -20.13 2.23
C MET A 66 3.04 -20.00 1.24
N PRO A 67 2.92 -20.90 0.24
CA PRO A 67 1.71 -20.99 -0.58
C PRO A 67 0.53 -21.32 0.35
N THR A 68 -0.40 -20.39 0.51
CA THR A 68 -1.61 -20.64 1.29
C THR A 68 -2.76 -21.00 0.36
N PRO A 69 -3.50 -22.09 0.61
CA PRO A 69 -4.69 -22.39 -0.19
C PRO A 69 -5.87 -21.46 0.13
N TYR A 70 -5.74 -20.60 1.15
CA TYR A 70 -6.79 -19.70 1.68
C TYR A 70 -6.71 -18.26 1.19
N ALA A 71 -5.95 -18.01 0.12
CA ALA A 71 -5.58 -16.70 -0.41
C ALA A 71 -4.69 -15.87 0.54
N GLU A 72 -3.59 -15.40 -0.02
CA GLU A 72 -2.63 -14.57 0.71
C GLU A 72 -3.15 -13.15 0.92
N LEU A 73 -2.52 -12.36 1.80
CA LEU A 73 -2.93 -10.99 2.09
C LEU A 73 -3.21 -10.14 0.82
N PRO A 74 -2.34 -10.11 -0.21
CA PRO A 74 -2.64 -9.39 -1.44
C PRO A 74 -3.87 -9.92 -2.18
N GLU A 75 -4.10 -11.23 -2.18
CA GLU A 75 -5.27 -11.83 -2.83
C GLU A 75 -6.55 -11.56 -2.07
N LEU A 76 -6.52 -11.61 -0.73
CA LEU A 76 -7.64 -11.18 0.13
C LEU A 76 -7.96 -9.70 -0.14
N ALA A 77 -6.94 -8.85 -0.23
CA ALA A 77 -7.10 -7.44 -0.59
C ALA A 77 -7.65 -7.23 -2.00
N ARG A 78 -7.37 -8.10 -2.98
CA ARG A 78 -7.98 -8.05 -4.34
C ARG A 78 -9.42 -8.55 -4.35
N SER A 79 -9.71 -9.62 -3.61
CA SER A 79 -11.02 -10.30 -3.61
C SER A 79 -12.19 -9.46 -3.10
N GLY A 80 -11.92 -8.29 -2.50
CA GLY A 80 -12.94 -7.45 -1.88
C GLY A 80 -13.33 -7.88 -0.46
N MET A 81 -12.85 -9.05 0.01
CA MET A 81 -13.03 -9.45 1.40
C MET A 81 -12.38 -8.46 2.35
N ARG A 82 -12.99 -8.33 3.53
CA ARG A 82 -12.59 -7.33 4.55
C ARG A 82 -12.17 -7.96 5.86
N SER A 83 -12.67 -9.15 6.17
CA SER A 83 -12.24 -9.89 7.36
C SER A 83 -12.53 -11.38 7.17
N VAL A 84 -11.59 -12.21 7.61
CA VAL A 84 -11.71 -13.66 7.69
C VAL A 84 -11.15 -14.14 9.04
N ALA A 85 -11.63 -15.27 9.54
CA ALA A 85 -11.03 -15.99 10.66
C ALA A 85 -10.53 -17.35 10.19
N PHE A 86 -9.22 -17.56 10.33
CA PHE A 86 -8.54 -18.83 10.08
C PHE A 86 -8.39 -19.59 11.40
N GLN A 87 -8.92 -20.81 11.45
CA GLN A 87 -8.97 -21.65 12.65
C GLN A 87 -8.46 -23.05 12.31
N GLU A 88 -8.23 -23.90 13.32
CA GLU A 88 -7.71 -25.25 13.13
C GLU A 88 -8.64 -26.16 12.32
N ARG A 89 -9.95 -25.91 12.47
CA ARG A 89 -10.99 -26.62 11.76
C ARG A 89 -11.53 -25.76 10.63
N GLN A 90 -11.59 -26.36 9.44
CA GLN A 90 -12.03 -25.68 8.23
C GLN A 90 -13.50 -25.22 8.33
N ASP A 91 -14.37 -26.03 8.93
CA ASP A 91 -15.78 -25.70 9.13
C ASP A 91 -16.03 -24.61 10.17
N GLU A 92 -14.99 -24.26 10.95
CA GLU A 92 -14.99 -23.15 11.91
C GLU A 92 -14.28 -21.91 11.34
N CYS A 93 -13.81 -21.94 10.09
CA CYS A 93 -13.28 -20.76 9.41
C CYS A 93 -14.43 -19.84 8.95
N TRP A 94 -14.27 -18.53 9.18
CA TRP A 94 -15.33 -17.56 8.92
C TRP A 94 -14.91 -16.50 7.91
N GLY A 95 -15.86 -15.99 7.13
CA GLY A 95 -15.65 -14.84 6.22
C GLY A 95 -15.03 -15.16 4.87
N TYR A 96 -14.50 -16.37 4.66
CA TYR A 96 -14.01 -16.83 3.36
C TYR A 96 -15.15 -16.99 2.35
N SER A 97 -14.86 -16.75 1.07
CA SER A 97 -15.78 -17.14 0.01
C SER A 97 -15.81 -18.67 -0.14
N PRO A 98 -16.95 -19.28 -0.55
CA PRO A 98 -17.02 -20.72 -0.78
C PRO A 98 -15.96 -21.22 -1.76
N THR A 99 -15.63 -20.41 -2.77
CA THR A 99 -14.61 -20.72 -3.80
C THR A 99 -13.18 -20.75 -3.28
N GLN A 100 -12.91 -20.19 -2.10
CA GLN A 100 -11.58 -20.22 -1.47
C GLN A 100 -11.46 -21.31 -0.42
N LEU A 101 -12.54 -21.59 0.31
CA LEU A 101 -12.49 -22.54 1.42
C LEU A 101 -12.81 -23.97 0.95
N ALA A 102 -13.87 -24.16 0.17
CA ALA A 102 -14.38 -25.49 -0.21
C ALA A 102 -13.41 -26.36 -1.03
N PRO A 103 -12.52 -25.82 -1.89
CA PRO A 103 -11.57 -26.65 -2.63
C PRO A 103 -10.47 -27.27 -1.77
N VAL A 104 -10.28 -26.83 -0.52
CA VAL A 104 -9.18 -27.31 0.31
C VAL A 104 -9.62 -28.55 1.09
N ASP A 105 -8.82 -29.61 1.06
CA ASP A 105 -9.11 -30.82 1.83
C ASP A 105 -8.96 -30.54 3.34
N PRO A 106 -9.87 -31.03 4.22
CA PRO A 106 -9.78 -30.81 5.67
C PRO A 106 -8.48 -31.33 6.32
N HIS A 107 -7.87 -32.40 5.79
CA HIS A 107 -6.59 -32.90 6.29
C HIS A 107 -5.45 -31.96 5.89
N ASP A 108 -5.44 -31.48 4.65
CA ASP A 108 -4.48 -30.47 4.20
C ASP A 108 -4.65 -29.13 4.94
N HIS A 109 -5.89 -28.76 5.27
CA HIS A 109 -6.19 -27.62 6.14
C HIS A 109 -5.50 -27.76 7.50
N TYR A 110 -5.76 -28.87 8.19
CA TYR A 110 -5.19 -29.16 9.51
C TYR A 110 -3.65 -29.14 9.46
N ARG A 111 -3.07 -29.82 8.46
CA ARG A 111 -1.63 -29.85 8.25
C ARG A 111 -1.05 -28.45 8.04
N HIS A 112 -1.65 -27.64 7.17
CA HIS A 112 -1.22 -26.27 6.91
C HIS A 112 -1.30 -25.39 8.16
N TYR A 113 -2.37 -25.53 8.95
CA TYR A 113 -2.54 -24.80 10.20
C TYR A 113 -1.38 -25.05 11.18
N HIS A 114 -1.00 -26.31 11.37
CA HIS A 114 0.05 -26.74 12.29
C HIS A 114 1.47 -26.50 11.76
N GLU A 115 1.73 -26.80 10.48
CA GLU A 115 3.03 -26.51 9.83
C GLU A 115 3.33 -24.99 9.84
N GLY A 116 2.29 -24.17 9.65
CA GLY A 116 2.39 -22.71 9.75
C GLY A 116 2.51 -22.16 11.18
N ARG A 117 2.52 -23.03 12.20
CA ARG A 117 2.55 -22.67 13.63
C ARG A 117 1.44 -21.66 13.98
N SER A 118 0.24 -21.88 13.44
CA SER A 118 -0.89 -20.97 13.66
C SER A 118 -1.31 -20.94 15.14
N PRO A 119 -1.67 -19.77 15.69
CA PRO A 119 -2.13 -19.65 17.08
C PRO A 119 -3.36 -20.52 17.34
N VAL A 120 -3.32 -21.39 18.35
CA VAL A 120 -4.34 -22.43 18.59
C VAL A 120 -5.77 -21.90 18.81
N GLY A 121 -5.94 -20.65 19.27
CA GLY A 121 -7.25 -20.00 19.39
C GLY A 121 -7.75 -19.36 18.08
N GLY A 122 -7.02 -19.54 16.98
CA GLY A 122 -7.33 -18.98 15.67
C GLY A 122 -6.75 -17.59 15.45
N THR A 123 -6.91 -17.11 14.21
CA THR A 123 -6.39 -15.83 13.73
C THR A 123 -7.45 -15.11 12.90
N ILE A 124 -7.73 -13.84 13.21
CA ILE A 124 -8.45 -12.93 12.32
C ILE A 124 -7.45 -12.22 11.41
N LEU A 125 -7.77 -12.16 10.13
CA LEU A 125 -7.13 -11.30 9.15
C LEU A 125 -8.15 -10.30 8.62
N ALA A 126 -7.79 -9.02 8.59
CA ALA A 126 -8.66 -7.93 8.18
C ALA A 126 -7.99 -6.99 7.18
N ILE A 127 -8.75 -6.51 6.21
CA ILE A 127 -8.35 -5.49 5.24
C ILE A 127 -9.20 -4.24 5.49
N PHE A 128 -8.54 -3.14 5.81
CA PHE A 128 -9.15 -1.84 6.02
C PHE A 128 -9.06 -1.01 4.74
N ARG A 129 -10.19 -0.39 4.36
CA ARG A 129 -10.32 0.31 3.08
C ARG A 129 -10.79 1.74 3.26
N ASP A 130 -10.21 2.65 2.50
CA ASP A 130 -10.87 3.92 2.21
C ASP A 130 -11.62 3.78 0.89
N GLN A 131 -12.94 3.83 0.95
CA GLN A 131 -13.84 3.47 -0.15
C GLN A 131 -13.52 2.06 -0.69
N THR A 132 -12.92 1.93 -1.87
CA THR A 132 -12.51 0.66 -2.48
C THR A 132 -11.04 0.33 -2.24
N GLN A 133 -10.22 1.31 -1.90
CA GLN A 133 -8.77 1.19 -1.82
C GLN A 133 -8.33 0.52 -0.52
N PRO A 134 -7.64 -0.64 -0.54
CA PRO A 134 -6.96 -1.16 0.63
C PRO A 134 -5.87 -0.19 1.09
N VAL A 135 -5.88 0.15 2.38
CA VAL A 135 -4.90 1.07 2.99
C VAL A 135 -4.11 0.43 4.11
N ALA A 136 -4.70 -0.56 4.77
CA ALA A 136 -4.05 -1.30 5.85
C ALA A 136 -4.59 -2.72 5.94
N ALA A 137 -3.76 -3.60 6.50
CA ALA A 137 -4.15 -4.95 6.89
C ALA A 137 -3.86 -5.15 8.38
N MET A 138 -4.67 -5.96 9.05
CA MET A 138 -4.46 -6.34 10.43
C MET A 138 -4.55 -7.84 10.57
N GLN A 139 -3.65 -8.41 11.35
CA GLN A 139 -3.79 -9.75 11.87
C GLN A 139 -3.90 -9.70 13.38
N ALA A 140 -4.86 -10.42 13.96
CA ALA A 140 -5.04 -10.56 15.40
C ALA A 140 -5.27 -12.03 15.74
N TYR A 141 -4.81 -12.47 16.90
CA TYR A 141 -4.81 -13.89 17.26
C TYR A 141 -5.24 -14.16 18.69
N ARG A 142 -5.65 -15.40 18.93
CA ARG A 142 -5.88 -15.94 20.28
C ARG A 142 -5.02 -17.19 20.50
N ARG A 143 -4.52 -17.35 21.73
CA ARG A 143 -3.67 -18.47 22.17
C ARG A 143 -4.44 -19.48 23.02
N ASP A 144 -5.66 -19.16 23.43
CA ASP A 144 -6.55 -20.07 24.16
C ASP A 144 -7.44 -20.85 23.15
N PRO A 145 -7.30 -22.18 23.04
CA PRO A 145 -8.11 -23.00 22.13
C PRO A 145 -9.60 -23.00 22.49
N HIS A 146 -9.98 -22.63 23.73
CA HIS A 146 -11.38 -22.53 24.15
C HIS A 146 -12.02 -21.18 23.80
N ARG A 147 -11.23 -20.22 23.33
CA ARG A 147 -11.69 -18.88 22.93
C ARG A 147 -11.55 -18.69 21.43
N GLN A 148 -12.10 -19.60 20.62
CA GLN A 148 -12.10 -19.46 19.16
C GLN A 148 -12.87 -18.23 18.65
N PHE A 149 -12.44 -17.68 17.51
CA PHE A 149 -13.14 -16.58 16.86
C PHE A 149 -14.50 -17.04 16.32
N ARG A 150 -15.48 -16.15 16.36
CA ARG A 150 -16.86 -16.42 15.91
C ARG A 150 -17.17 -15.65 14.64
N ALA A 151 -18.20 -16.09 13.93
CA ALA A 151 -18.74 -15.37 12.77
C ALA A 151 -19.11 -13.91 13.11
N THR A 152 -19.56 -13.65 14.34
CA THR A 152 -19.88 -12.31 14.85
C THR A 152 -18.65 -11.41 14.93
N ASP A 153 -17.51 -11.96 15.35
CA ASP A 153 -16.24 -11.23 15.47
C ASP A 153 -15.80 -10.75 14.09
N VAL A 154 -15.80 -11.65 13.10
CA VAL A 154 -15.49 -11.35 11.70
C VAL A 154 -16.47 -10.33 11.11
N SER A 155 -17.77 -10.49 11.37
CA SER A 155 -18.78 -9.56 10.88
C SER A 155 -18.60 -8.15 11.47
N PHE A 156 -18.25 -8.05 12.75
CA PHE A 156 -17.99 -6.77 13.41
C PHE A 156 -16.77 -6.06 12.79
N VAL A 157 -15.64 -6.76 12.64
CA VAL A 157 -14.43 -6.17 12.01
C VAL A 157 -14.71 -5.75 10.56
N ARG A 158 -15.46 -6.58 9.81
CA ARG A 158 -15.89 -6.26 8.44
C ARG A 158 -16.75 -4.98 8.37
N GLN A 159 -17.61 -4.74 9.35
CA GLN A 159 -18.43 -3.52 9.42
C GLN A 159 -17.60 -2.29 9.76
N MET A 160 -16.58 -2.44 10.61
CA MET A 160 -15.68 -1.33 10.99
C MET A 160 -14.66 -0.96 9.91
N SER A 161 -14.38 -1.88 8.97
CA SER A 161 -13.33 -1.72 7.96
C SER A 161 -13.35 -0.39 7.18
N PRO A 162 -14.49 0.11 6.65
CA PRO A 162 -14.52 1.39 5.92
C PRO A 162 -14.21 2.61 6.78
N VAL A 163 -14.60 2.58 8.07
CA VAL A 163 -14.39 3.69 9.00
C VAL A 163 -12.93 3.73 9.43
N ILE A 164 -12.37 2.57 9.78
CA ILE A 164 -10.95 2.42 10.13
C ILE A 164 -10.06 2.80 8.95
N GLY A 165 -10.35 2.29 7.75
CA GLY A 165 -9.53 2.59 6.57
C GLY A 165 -9.52 4.07 6.23
N ARG A 166 -10.68 4.73 6.21
CA ARG A 166 -10.75 6.19 6.01
C ARG A 166 -9.98 6.98 7.08
N ALA A 167 -10.08 6.57 8.34
CA ALA A 167 -9.39 7.24 9.44
C ALA A 167 -7.86 7.14 9.29
N LEU A 168 -7.34 5.96 8.94
CA LEU A 168 -5.92 5.75 8.69
C LEU A 168 -5.43 6.53 7.47
N ALA A 169 -6.16 6.48 6.35
CA ALA A 169 -5.83 7.23 5.15
C ALA A 169 -5.77 8.75 5.41
N THR A 170 -6.74 9.27 6.16
CA THR A 170 -6.80 10.69 6.54
C THR A 170 -5.63 11.06 7.47
N ALA A 171 -5.30 10.21 8.44
CA ALA A 171 -4.17 10.45 9.34
C ALA A 171 -2.85 10.51 8.59
N THR A 172 -2.61 9.58 7.65
CA THR A 172 -1.40 9.53 6.81
C THR A 172 -1.31 10.77 5.92
N ALA A 173 -2.39 11.15 5.25
CA ALA A 173 -2.42 12.34 4.41
C ALA A 173 -2.16 13.63 5.21
N ARG A 174 -2.70 13.72 6.44
CA ARG A 174 -2.45 14.87 7.33
C ARG A 174 -0.99 14.95 7.77
N GLU A 175 -0.40 13.82 8.19
CA GLU A 175 1.01 13.78 8.60
C GLU A 175 1.93 14.26 7.48
N GLN A 176 1.69 13.79 6.26
CA GLN A 176 2.40 14.25 5.06
C GLN A 176 2.23 15.74 4.80
N ALA A 177 1.00 16.25 4.88
CA ALA A 177 0.72 17.67 4.64
C ALA A 177 1.40 18.60 5.68
N LEU A 178 1.51 18.15 6.93
CA LEU A 178 2.18 18.92 8.00
C LEU A 178 3.70 18.99 7.81
N LEU A 179 4.30 17.98 7.20
CA LEU A 179 5.76 17.77 7.18
C LEU A 179 6.40 17.96 5.79
N ALA A 180 5.60 18.22 4.75
CA ALA A 180 6.06 18.46 3.38
C ALA A 180 6.99 19.68 3.21
N GLY A 181 7.16 20.53 4.23
CA GLY A 181 8.00 21.74 4.19
C GLY A 181 9.25 21.73 5.07
N SER A 182 9.54 20.65 5.81
CA SER A 182 10.47 20.71 6.95
C SER A 182 11.81 19.97 6.80
N VAL A 183 12.16 19.40 5.63
CA VAL A 183 13.41 18.62 5.48
C VAL A 183 14.12 18.89 4.15
N GLU A 184 15.45 19.02 4.22
CA GLU A 184 16.37 18.93 3.08
C GLU A 184 16.19 17.56 2.41
N SER A 185 15.63 17.54 1.20
CA SER A 185 15.41 16.29 0.47
C SER A 185 16.73 15.56 0.29
N THR A 186 16.83 14.33 0.80
CA THR A 186 17.77 13.35 0.26
C THR A 186 17.37 13.10 -1.20
N THR A 187 17.96 13.83 -2.13
CA THR A 187 17.70 13.68 -3.57
C THR A 187 18.42 12.47 -4.15
N ALA A 188 19.43 11.96 -3.47
CA ALA A 188 20.19 10.79 -3.90
C ALA A 188 19.45 9.48 -3.60
N SER A 189 19.39 8.60 -4.58
CA SER A 189 18.95 7.21 -4.40
C SER A 189 19.91 6.47 -3.48
N GLY A 190 19.36 5.77 -2.49
CA GLY A 190 20.07 4.80 -1.68
C GLY A 190 20.13 3.45 -2.37
N ILE A 191 21.28 2.79 -2.26
CA ILE A 191 21.49 1.40 -2.69
C ILE A 191 21.90 0.56 -1.49
N LEU A 192 21.30 -0.63 -1.38
CA LEU A 192 21.65 -1.69 -0.44
C LEU A 192 21.87 -3.00 -1.20
N LEU A 193 22.81 -3.83 -0.72
CA LEU A 193 22.89 -5.24 -1.09
C LEU A 193 22.50 -6.07 0.13
N VAL A 194 21.47 -6.91 -0.02
CA VAL A 194 20.89 -7.65 1.09
C VAL A 194 20.92 -9.14 0.81
N GLY A 195 21.47 -9.91 1.74
CA GLY A 195 21.48 -11.37 1.68
C GLY A 195 20.10 -11.99 1.93
N GLU A 196 19.93 -13.25 1.57
CA GLU A 196 18.67 -13.98 1.78
C GLU A 196 18.20 -14.00 3.24
N ALA A 197 19.15 -13.96 4.18
CA ALA A 197 18.91 -13.93 5.60
C ALA A 197 18.60 -12.51 6.12
N GLY A 198 18.34 -11.53 5.25
CA GLY A 198 18.03 -10.15 5.62
C GLY A 198 19.23 -9.36 6.15
N ASP A 199 20.44 -9.89 6.02
CA ASP A 199 21.69 -9.21 6.37
C ASP A 199 22.06 -8.17 5.32
N VAL A 200 22.31 -6.93 5.74
CA VAL A 200 22.81 -5.87 4.85
C VAL A 200 24.32 -6.09 4.64
N ARG A 201 24.70 -6.49 3.43
CA ARG A 201 26.11 -6.74 3.05
C ARG A 201 26.82 -5.46 2.60
N PHE A 202 26.06 -4.51 2.09
CA PHE A 202 26.55 -3.21 1.66
C PHE A 202 25.41 -2.19 1.73
N ALA A 203 25.73 -0.97 2.15
CA ALA A 203 24.84 0.17 2.10
C ALA A 203 25.62 1.41 1.67
N THR A 204 25.02 2.19 0.77
CA THR A 204 25.48 3.57 0.53
C THR A 204 25.06 4.47 1.70
N PRO A 205 25.75 5.61 1.95
CA PRO A 205 25.32 6.56 2.97
C PRO A 205 23.90 7.10 2.74
N ALA A 206 23.45 7.20 1.47
CA ALA A 206 22.07 7.53 1.15
C ALA A 206 21.11 6.39 1.53
N GLY A 207 21.51 5.13 1.30
CA GLY A 207 20.75 3.94 1.70
C GLY A 207 20.54 3.86 3.21
N GLU A 208 21.56 4.13 4.02
CA GLU A 208 21.45 4.16 5.48
C GLU A 208 20.43 5.21 5.95
N ARG A 209 20.53 6.45 5.43
CA ARG A 209 19.56 7.51 5.74
C ARG A 209 18.14 7.14 5.34
N TRP A 210 17.97 6.46 4.19
CA TRP A 210 16.66 6.00 3.76
C TRP A 210 16.11 4.89 4.66
N LEU A 211 16.95 3.96 5.13
CA LEU A 211 16.56 2.93 6.09
C LEU A 211 16.07 3.55 7.41
N ASP A 212 16.79 4.55 7.93
CA ASP A 212 16.38 5.29 9.13
C ASP A 212 15.01 5.96 8.95
N LEU A 213 14.76 6.50 7.75
CA LEU A 213 13.53 7.21 7.42
C LEU A 213 12.31 6.28 7.33
N ILE A 214 12.45 5.13 6.69
CA ILE A 214 11.34 4.19 6.45
C ILE A 214 11.22 3.12 7.55
N GLY A 215 12.13 3.11 8.51
CA GLY A 215 12.16 2.14 9.60
C GLY A 215 10.88 2.12 10.43
N ASP A 216 10.33 0.92 10.63
CA ASP A 216 9.02 0.69 11.23
C ASP A 216 9.10 0.06 12.64
N ALA A 217 10.13 0.51 13.39
CA ALA A 217 10.53 0.15 14.75
C ALA A 217 11.08 -1.28 14.86
N GLY A 218 12.21 -1.47 15.56
CA GLY A 218 12.88 -2.77 15.78
C GLY A 218 14.30 -2.83 15.20
N ASP A 219 15.07 -3.81 15.65
CA ASP A 219 16.39 -4.10 15.09
C ASP A 219 16.22 -4.94 13.81
N GLY A 220 16.58 -4.39 12.64
CA GLY A 220 16.55 -5.13 11.38
C GLY A 220 16.09 -4.30 10.18
N LEU A 221 15.87 -4.99 9.06
CA LEU A 221 15.39 -4.35 7.84
C LEU A 221 13.92 -3.94 7.95
N PRO A 222 13.55 -2.76 7.42
CA PRO A 222 12.17 -2.32 7.36
C PRO A 222 11.26 -3.33 6.65
N MET A 223 10.00 -3.43 7.06
CA MET A 223 9.06 -4.40 6.47
C MET A 223 8.86 -4.17 4.96
N SER A 224 8.98 -2.94 4.48
CA SER A 224 8.92 -2.61 3.05
C SER A 224 10.06 -3.24 2.24
N VAL A 225 11.26 -3.36 2.82
CA VAL A 225 12.41 -4.02 2.18
C VAL A 225 12.19 -5.53 2.18
N LEU A 226 11.79 -6.09 3.32
CA LEU A 226 11.49 -7.52 3.41
C LEU A 226 10.34 -7.94 2.48
N ALA A 227 9.27 -7.15 2.38
CA ALA A 227 8.14 -7.44 1.51
C ALA A 227 8.52 -7.44 0.03
N THR A 228 9.35 -6.51 -0.41
CA THR A 228 9.86 -6.48 -1.80
C THR A 228 10.81 -7.65 -2.07
N MET A 229 11.66 -8.01 -1.12
CA MET A 229 12.51 -9.20 -1.23
C MET A 229 11.70 -10.50 -1.33
N THR A 230 10.67 -10.68 -0.50
CA THR A 230 9.84 -11.89 -0.57
C THR A 230 9.03 -11.94 -1.86
N ALA A 231 8.52 -10.80 -2.34
CA ALA A 231 7.84 -10.71 -3.63
C ALA A 231 8.79 -11.02 -4.81
N LEU A 232 10.03 -10.53 -4.77
CA LEU A 232 11.06 -10.85 -5.76
C LEU A 232 11.34 -12.37 -5.80
N LYS A 233 11.55 -12.99 -4.63
CA LYS A 233 11.77 -14.44 -4.50
C LYS A 233 10.63 -15.26 -5.12
N ARG A 234 9.36 -14.89 -4.89
CA ARG A 234 8.19 -15.59 -5.48
C ARG A 234 8.19 -15.61 -7.00
N THR A 235 8.74 -14.58 -7.63
CA THR A 235 8.80 -14.49 -9.11
C THR A 235 10.03 -15.17 -9.69
N GLY A 236 10.78 -15.95 -8.90
CA GLY A 236 12.04 -16.55 -9.35
C GLY A 236 13.13 -15.50 -9.61
N SER A 237 13.00 -14.29 -9.05
CA SER A 237 13.88 -13.14 -9.32
C SER A 237 13.87 -12.62 -10.76
N GLU A 238 12.83 -12.93 -11.55
CA GLU A 238 12.71 -12.48 -12.95
C GLU A 238 12.19 -11.04 -13.06
N ARG A 239 11.33 -10.61 -12.13
CA ARG A 239 10.73 -9.27 -12.12
C ARG A 239 11.08 -8.55 -10.82
N ALA A 240 11.52 -7.30 -10.97
CA ALA A 240 11.68 -6.42 -9.83
C ALA A 240 10.35 -6.27 -9.08
N ALA A 241 10.44 -6.21 -7.76
CA ALA A 241 9.31 -5.97 -6.88
C ALA A 241 9.49 -4.63 -6.21
N ALA A 242 8.42 -3.83 -6.13
CA ALA A 242 8.49 -2.51 -5.53
C ALA A 242 7.29 -2.24 -4.63
N VAL A 243 7.51 -1.44 -3.59
CA VAL A 243 6.46 -0.90 -2.74
C VAL A 243 6.70 0.59 -2.54
N THR A 244 5.61 1.30 -2.29
CA THR A 244 5.67 2.69 -1.86
C THR A 244 5.37 2.79 -0.38
N VAL A 245 6.29 3.39 0.36
CA VAL A 245 6.13 3.70 1.78
C VAL A 245 5.69 5.16 1.92
N PRO A 246 4.49 5.44 2.48
CA PRO A 246 4.14 6.78 2.88
C PRO A 246 4.96 7.15 4.14
N THR A 247 5.77 8.19 4.04
CA THR A 247 6.51 8.74 5.18
C THR A 247 6.03 10.16 5.48
N ALA A 248 6.44 10.69 6.62
CA ALA A 248 6.33 12.11 6.95
C ALA A 248 6.88 13.03 5.84
N HIS A 249 7.91 12.61 5.12
CA HIS A 249 8.64 13.42 4.15
C HIS A 249 8.18 13.18 2.70
N GLY A 250 6.99 12.61 2.54
CA GLY A 250 6.44 12.23 1.25
C GLY A 250 6.54 10.73 1.02
N ARG A 251 6.36 10.34 -0.24
CA ARG A 251 6.30 8.93 -0.64
C ARG A 251 7.70 8.47 -0.99
N VAL A 252 8.08 7.29 -0.52
CA VAL A 252 9.38 6.67 -0.76
C VAL A 252 9.17 5.36 -1.49
N ARG A 253 9.83 5.19 -2.63
CA ARG A 253 9.81 3.93 -3.38
C ARG A 253 10.96 3.06 -2.92
N VAL A 254 10.64 1.82 -2.57
CA VAL A 254 11.59 0.74 -2.27
C VAL A 254 11.44 -0.29 -3.38
N GLU A 255 12.53 -0.63 -4.06
CA GLU A 255 12.53 -1.57 -5.17
C GLU A 255 13.62 -2.63 -4.98
N ALA A 256 13.24 -3.90 -5.07
CA ALA A 256 14.14 -5.04 -5.01
C ALA A 256 14.28 -5.69 -6.39
N SER A 257 15.52 -5.98 -6.79
CA SER A 257 15.86 -6.68 -8.02
C SER A 257 16.99 -7.68 -7.79
N ALA A 258 17.19 -8.59 -8.76
CA ALA A 258 18.31 -9.50 -8.73
C ALA A 258 19.63 -8.73 -8.83
N SER A 259 20.57 -8.99 -7.92
CA SER A 259 21.89 -8.34 -7.95
C SER A 259 22.87 -8.96 -8.96
N GLY A 260 22.52 -10.11 -9.54
CA GLY A 260 23.42 -10.97 -10.30
C GLY A 260 24.31 -11.87 -9.42
N GLN A 261 24.35 -11.66 -8.11
CA GLN A 261 24.99 -12.57 -7.16
C GLN A 261 23.97 -13.55 -6.55
N PRO A 262 24.27 -14.86 -6.48
CA PRO A 262 23.39 -15.84 -5.84
C PRO A 262 23.08 -15.47 -4.39
N GLY A 263 21.78 -15.50 -4.04
CA GLY A 263 21.30 -15.23 -2.69
C GLY A 263 21.46 -13.78 -2.22
N VAL A 264 21.61 -12.82 -3.13
CA VAL A 264 21.71 -11.39 -2.83
C VAL A 264 20.73 -10.59 -3.68
N ALA A 265 19.88 -9.79 -3.03
CA ALA A 265 19.01 -8.82 -3.67
C ALA A 265 19.67 -7.43 -3.68
N ALA A 266 19.52 -6.70 -4.78
CA ALA A 266 19.82 -5.27 -4.84
C ALA A 266 18.57 -4.48 -4.48
N ILE A 267 18.67 -3.59 -3.49
CA ILE A 267 17.56 -2.75 -3.05
C ILE A 267 17.89 -1.29 -3.39
N VAL A 268 16.99 -0.64 -4.11
CA VAL A 268 17.06 0.80 -4.41
C VAL A 268 15.96 1.51 -3.63
N ILE A 269 16.33 2.55 -2.89
CA ILE A 269 15.39 3.38 -2.12
C ILE A 269 15.52 4.82 -2.56
N ALA A 270 14.43 5.45 -2.95
CA ALA A 270 14.42 6.85 -3.37
C ALA A 270 13.07 7.50 -3.07
N ALA A 271 13.03 8.82 -3.00
CA ALA A 271 11.77 9.55 -3.02
C ALA A 271 10.97 9.15 -4.28
N GLU A 272 9.69 8.84 -4.12
CA GLU A 272 8.79 8.65 -5.25
C GLU A 272 8.59 10.02 -5.90
N ALA A 273 9.20 10.22 -7.05
CA ALA A 273 8.89 11.38 -7.87
C ALA A 273 7.41 11.29 -8.29
N PRO A 274 6.62 12.37 -8.18
CA PRO A 274 5.31 12.39 -8.80
C PRO A 274 5.47 12.02 -10.28
N PRO A 275 4.53 11.25 -10.86
CA PRO A 275 4.61 10.91 -12.27
C PRO A 275 4.79 12.20 -13.08
N PRO A 276 5.66 12.21 -14.09
CA PRO A 276 5.85 13.39 -14.91
C PRO A 276 4.49 13.83 -15.44
N VAL A 277 4.22 15.14 -15.33
CA VAL A 277 2.99 15.72 -15.84
C VAL A 277 2.96 15.40 -17.34
N PRO A 278 1.93 14.69 -17.84
CA PRO A 278 1.94 14.28 -19.22
C PRO A 278 1.99 15.49 -20.14
N GLU A 279 2.79 15.39 -21.20
CA GLU A 279 2.79 16.44 -22.22
C GLU A 279 1.41 16.51 -22.87
N VAL A 280 0.92 17.74 -23.01
CA VAL A 280 -0.32 17.99 -23.74
C VAL A 280 -0.16 17.49 -25.18
N PRO A 281 -1.04 16.63 -25.71
CA PRO A 281 -0.89 16.12 -27.06
C PRO A 281 -0.89 17.24 -28.11
N ALA A 282 -0.03 17.12 -29.12
CA ALA A 282 -0.04 18.05 -30.26
C ALA A 282 -1.38 18.00 -31.03
N SER A 283 -2.00 16.81 -31.07
CA SER A 283 -3.27 16.53 -31.73
C SER A 283 -4.47 17.29 -31.15
N TRP A 284 -4.34 17.88 -29.96
CA TRP A 284 -5.42 18.64 -29.32
C TRP A 284 -5.66 20.03 -29.94
N GLY A 285 -4.80 20.50 -30.84
CA GLY A 285 -4.99 21.78 -31.53
C GLY A 285 -5.02 23.00 -30.59
N LEU A 286 -4.46 22.87 -29.39
CA LEU A 286 -4.40 23.95 -28.41
C LEU A 286 -3.32 24.97 -28.78
N THR A 287 -3.65 26.25 -28.60
CA THR A 287 -2.70 27.36 -28.66
C THR A 287 -1.63 27.24 -27.58
N PRO A 288 -0.49 27.95 -27.68
CA PRO A 288 0.54 27.94 -26.65
C PRO A 288 0.03 28.33 -25.25
N GLN A 289 -0.87 29.32 -25.16
CA GLN A 289 -1.45 29.76 -23.89
C GLN A 289 -2.40 28.72 -23.29
N GLU A 290 -3.29 28.14 -24.10
CA GLU A 290 -4.17 27.05 -23.66
C GLU A 290 -3.37 25.83 -23.21
N ARG A 291 -2.30 25.49 -23.94
CA ARG A 291 -1.37 24.42 -23.57
C ARG A 291 -0.70 24.69 -22.23
N ALA A 292 -0.22 25.91 -21.99
CA ALA A 292 0.36 26.30 -20.71
C ALA A 292 -0.66 26.21 -19.56
N VAL A 293 -1.91 26.66 -19.80
CA VAL A 293 -3.01 26.50 -18.83
C VAL A 293 -3.27 25.03 -18.52
N VAL A 294 -3.35 24.16 -19.53
CA VAL A 294 -3.58 22.71 -19.34
C VAL A 294 -2.41 22.05 -18.61
N THR A 295 -1.16 22.41 -18.92
CA THR A 295 0.03 21.89 -18.21
C THR A 295 -0.02 22.26 -16.73
N HIS A 296 -0.33 23.52 -16.40
CA HIS A 296 -0.48 23.92 -15.00
C HIS A 296 -1.71 23.29 -14.33
N LEU A 297 -2.81 23.13 -15.06
CA LEU A 297 -4.00 22.41 -14.58
C LEU A 297 -3.66 20.96 -14.21
N ALA A 298 -2.87 20.28 -15.04
CA ALA A 298 -2.43 18.90 -14.83
C ALA A 298 -1.50 18.74 -13.62
N THR A 299 -0.88 19.82 -13.14
CA THR A 299 -0.13 19.86 -11.86
C THR A 299 -1.02 20.07 -10.63
N GLY A 300 -2.34 20.12 -10.81
CA GLY A 300 -3.31 20.29 -9.71
C GLY A 300 -3.52 21.75 -9.26
N LYS A 301 -2.99 22.74 -9.97
CA LYS A 301 -3.20 24.16 -9.64
C LYS A 301 -4.67 24.58 -9.84
N GLY A 302 -5.12 25.54 -9.03
CA GLY A 302 -6.38 26.27 -9.22
C GLY A 302 -6.17 27.56 -10.02
N ASN A 303 -7.24 28.20 -10.48
CA ASN A 303 -7.17 29.35 -11.39
C ASN A 303 -6.27 30.47 -10.89
N ALA A 304 -6.38 30.88 -9.62
CA ALA A 304 -5.47 31.83 -8.97
C ALA A 304 -3.98 31.48 -9.15
N ARG A 305 -3.59 30.24 -8.81
CA ARG A 305 -2.19 29.80 -8.94
C ARG A 305 -1.72 29.65 -10.38
N ILE A 306 -2.65 29.38 -11.31
CA ILE A 306 -2.34 29.34 -12.75
C ILE A 306 -2.13 30.77 -13.26
N ALA A 307 -3.00 31.69 -12.86
CA ALA A 307 -2.93 33.11 -13.18
C ALA A 307 -1.61 33.71 -12.70
N ASP A 308 -1.22 33.43 -11.45
CA ASP A 308 0.07 33.83 -10.87
C ASP A 308 1.25 33.24 -11.66
N ALA A 309 1.21 31.94 -11.96
CA ALA A 309 2.29 31.25 -12.67
C ALA A 309 2.48 31.74 -14.12
N MET A 310 1.41 32.22 -14.75
CA MET A 310 1.40 32.69 -16.13
C MET A 310 1.43 34.22 -16.24
N PHE A 311 1.41 34.94 -15.11
CA PHE A 311 1.31 36.41 -15.04
C PHE A 311 0.10 36.98 -15.82
N ILE A 312 -1.07 36.35 -15.66
CA ILE A 312 -2.35 36.78 -16.27
C ILE A 312 -3.46 36.89 -15.21
N GLY A 313 -4.64 37.38 -15.56
CA GLY A 313 -5.79 37.42 -14.65
C GLY A 313 -6.51 36.07 -14.52
N GLU A 314 -7.14 35.80 -13.38
CA GLU A 314 -7.94 34.58 -13.16
C GLU A 314 -9.05 34.40 -14.20
N HIS A 315 -9.73 35.48 -14.58
CA HIS A 315 -10.74 35.46 -15.65
C HIS A 315 -10.14 35.08 -17.01
N THR A 316 -8.87 35.39 -17.27
CA THR A 316 -8.18 34.97 -18.50
C THR A 316 -7.90 33.47 -18.49
N VAL A 317 -7.57 32.90 -17.33
CA VAL A 317 -7.45 31.44 -17.16
C VAL A 317 -8.80 30.76 -17.40
N GLU A 318 -9.89 31.29 -16.85
CA GLU A 318 -11.25 30.77 -17.09
C GLU A 318 -11.62 30.80 -18.58
N TRP A 319 -11.26 31.87 -19.28
CA TRP A 319 -11.48 32.00 -20.71
C TRP A 319 -10.69 30.94 -21.51
N HIS A 320 -9.40 30.75 -21.20
CA HIS A 320 -8.60 29.70 -21.82
C HIS A 320 -9.15 28.31 -21.54
N LEU A 321 -9.60 28.03 -20.32
CA LEU A 321 -10.22 26.74 -19.97
C LEU A 321 -11.51 26.50 -20.74
N ARG A 322 -12.37 27.52 -20.93
CA ARG A 322 -13.58 27.39 -21.75
C ARG A 322 -13.26 27.06 -23.20
N SER A 323 -12.28 27.76 -23.79
CA SER A 323 -11.80 27.45 -25.15
C SER A 323 -11.24 26.03 -25.26
N VAL A 324 -10.50 25.56 -24.25
CA VAL A 324 -10.02 24.18 -24.17
C VAL A 324 -11.19 23.18 -24.12
N TYR A 325 -12.22 23.45 -23.31
CA TYR A 325 -13.39 22.59 -23.21
C TYR A 325 -14.09 22.43 -24.56
N ASP A 326 -14.30 23.55 -25.26
CA ASP A 326 -14.92 23.56 -26.58
C ASP A 326 -14.09 22.79 -27.62
N LYS A 327 -12.76 22.98 -27.63
CA LYS A 327 -11.85 22.30 -28.56
C LYS A 327 -11.75 20.79 -28.34
N LEU A 328 -11.80 20.36 -27.08
CA LEU A 328 -11.68 18.95 -26.71
C LEU A 328 -13.03 18.23 -26.63
N GLY A 329 -14.15 18.95 -26.76
CA GLY A 329 -15.50 18.38 -26.63
C GLY A 329 -15.81 17.88 -25.22
N VAL A 330 -15.18 18.45 -24.20
CA VAL A 330 -15.35 18.07 -22.78
C VAL A 330 -16.08 19.18 -22.02
N ARG A 331 -16.60 18.85 -20.83
CA ARG A 331 -17.47 19.76 -20.06
C ARG A 331 -16.86 20.22 -18.74
N SER A 332 -15.73 19.65 -18.35
CA SER A 332 -15.14 19.92 -17.04
C SER A 332 -13.62 19.85 -17.05
N ARG A 333 -13.00 20.53 -16.08
CA ARG A 333 -11.56 20.40 -15.79
C ARG A 333 -11.13 18.94 -15.55
N GLN A 334 -12.00 18.15 -14.92
CA GLN A 334 -11.72 16.76 -14.57
C GLN A 334 -11.69 15.90 -15.83
N GLU A 335 -12.56 16.18 -16.80
CA GLU A 335 -12.54 15.52 -18.11
C GLU A 335 -11.29 15.89 -18.93
N VAL A 336 -10.84 17.15 -18.92
CA VAL A 336 -9.56 17.54 -19.56
C VAL A 336 -8.39 16.75 -18.96
N ILE A 337 -8.31 16.69 -17.63
CA ILE A 337 -7.25 15.93 -16.93
C ILE A 337 -7.37 14.44 -17.27
N SER A 338 -8.59 13.87 -17.22
CA SER A 338 -8.81 12.46 -17.56
C SER A 338 -8.38 12.15 -19.00
N ALA A 339 -8.71 13.01 -19.97
CA ALA A 339 -8.31 12.86 -21.36
C ALA A 339 -6.78 12.91 -21.53
N LEU A 340 -6.11 13.84 -20.85
CA LEU A 340 -4.65 13.99 -20.89
C LEU A 340 -3.95 12.72 -20.39
N PHE A 341 -4.34 12.24 -19.21
CA PHE A 341 -3.76 11.03 -18.62
C PHE A 341 -4.12 9.78 -19.41
N ARG A 342 -5.34 9.67 -19.94
CA ARG A 342 -5.74 8.55 -20.80
C ARG A 342 -4.86 8.46 -22.04
N GLN A 343 -4.62 9.57 -22.73
CA GLN A 343 -3.85 9.57 -23.98
C GLN A 343 -2.34 9.37 -23.73
N ALA A 344 -1.82 9.82 -22.59
CA ALA A 344 -0.42 9.64 -22.23
C ALA A 344 -0.09 8.26 -21.61
N LEU A 345 -1.06 7.61 -20.95
CA LEU A 345 -0.87 6.29 -20.33
C LEU A 345 -1.28 5.12 -21.23
N LEU A 346 -2.06 5.36 -22.29
CA LEU A 346 -2.43 4.34 -23.29
C LEU A 346 -1.53 4.17 -24.55
N PRO A 347 -0.36 4.83 -24.75
CA PRO A 347 0.43 4.55 -25.96
C PRO A 347 1.02 3.13 -26.02
N GLY A 348 0.91 2.33 -24.95
CA GLY A 348 1.48 0.98 -24.85
C GLY A 348 0.48 -0.20 -24.84
N ILE A 349 -0.83 0.01 -24.67
CA ILE A 349 -1.77 -1.13 -24.50
C ILE A 349 -2.29 -1.66 -25.84
N GLU A 350 -2.41 -0.83 -26.88
CA GLU A 350 -2.94 -1.27 -28.18
C GLU A 350 -1.88 -1.90 -29.10
N ARG A 351 -0.56 -1.75 -28.84
CA ARG A 351 0.47 -2.42 -29.66
C ARG A 351 0.65 -3.90 -29.33
N ASP A 352 0.49 -4.30 -28.07
CA ASP A 352 0.62 -5.71 -27.66
C ASP A 352 -0.67 -6.52 -27.92
N VAL A 353 -1.84 -5.88 -27.96
CA VAL A 353 -3.13 -6.57 -28.16
C VAL A 353 -3.51 -6.71 -29.65
N LEU A 354 -2.97 -5.87 -30.54
CA LEU A 354 -3.29 -5.90 -31.98
C LEU A 354 -2.10 -6.32 -32.88
N GLY A 355 -0.97 -6.74 -32.29
CA GLY A 355 0.17 -7.33 -33.00
C GLY A 355 0.06 -8.84 -33.25
N GLN A 356 -1.04 -9.48 -32.83
CA GLN A 356 -1.34 -10.89 -33.09
C GLN A 356 -2.79 -11.04 -33.59
N ALA A 357 -3.08 -10.50 -34.77
CA ALA A 357 -4.29 -10.81 -35.53
C ALA A 357 -3.91 -11.24 -36.96
#